data_AF-A0A9E4F8H9-F1
#
_entry.id   AF-A0A9E4F8H9-F1
#
_cell.length_a   1.000
_cell.length_b   1.000
_cell.length_c   1.000
_cell.angle_alpha   90.00
_cell.angle_beta   90.00
_cell.angle_gamma   90.00
#
_symmetry.space_group_name_H-M   'P 1'
#
loop_
_entity.id
_entity.type
_entity.pdbx_description
1 polymer ?
#
loop_
_entity_poly.entity_id
_entity_poly.type
_entity_poly.pdbx_seq_one_letter_code
_entity_poly.pdbx_strand_id
1 'polypeptide(L)'
;MSPPRWLALGGGGYDLQAVARAWTLAYGVLSEQHFDDRLPTEYSSEHGIDELRDPDDLRLTDQILADSRQFAEASVQSVQRLIFPTHGLGTV
;
A
#
# COMPACT_ATOMS: atom_id res chain seq x y z
N MET A 1 -12.44 34.17 -1.19
CA MET A 1 -11.89 32.99 -0.48
C MET A 1 -11.00 32.26 -1.47
N SER A 2 -9.72 32.07 -1.17
CA SER A 2 -8.83 31.27 -2.02
C SER A 2 -9.25 29.80 -1.91
N PRO A 3 -9.30 29.01 -3.00
CA PRO A 3 -9.53 27.57 -2.87
C PRO A 3 -8.39 26.97 -2.03
N PRO A 4 -8.67 25.96 -1.18
CA PRO A 4 -7.61 25.29 -0.44
C PRO A 4 -6.65 24.69 -1.47
N ARG A 5 -5.38 25.13 -1.45
CA ARG A 5 -4.37 24.60 -2.38
C ARG A 5 -3.94 23.23 -1.87
N TRP A 6 -3.97 22.24 -2.75
CA TRP A 6 -3.54 20.88 -2.41
C TRP A 6 -2.05 20.72 -2.67
N LEU A 7 -1.37 20.04 -1.76
CA LEU A 7 -0.04 19.47 -1.96
C LEU A 7 -0.17 17.97 -1.68
N ALA A 8 -0.19 17.16 -2.74
CA ALA A 8 -0.23 15.71 -2.62
C ALA A 8 1.19 15.16 -2.75
N LEU A 9 1.61 14.32 -1.81
CA LEU A 9 2.94 13.73 -1.75
C LEU A 9 2.86 12.21 -1.74
N GLY A 10 3.80 11.59 -2.45
CA GLY A 10 4.06 10.16 -2.42
C GLY A 10 4.48 9.61 -1.06
N GLY A 11 4.96 8.38 -1.07
CA GLY A 11 5.50 7.70 0.10
C GLY A 11 6.05 6.34 -0.28
N GLY A 12 6.14 5.44 0.70
CA GLY A 12 6.48 4.05 0.45
C GLY A 12 5.35 3.27 -0.21
N GLY A 13 5.71 2.15 -0.82
CA GLY A 13 4.81 1.15 -1.39
C GLY A 13 5.65 0.10 -2.11
N TYR A 14 5.44 -1.16 -1.75
CA TYR A 14 6.39 -2.23 -2.10
C TYR A 14 5.91 -3.12 -3.25
N ASP A 15 4.66 -2.94 -3.66
CA ASP A 15 4.13 -3.43 -4.93
C ASP A 15 3.99 -2.23 -5.88
N LEU A 16 4.83 -2.18 -6.91
CA LEU A 16 4.89 -1.04 -7.84
C LEU A 16 3.59 -0.86 -8.64
N GLN A 17 2.90 -1.96 -8.96
CA GLN A 17 1.66 -1.90 -9.72
C GLN A 17 0.51 -1.43 -8.83
N ALA A 18 0.45 -1.90 -7.58
CA ALA A 18 -0.50 -1.38 -6.60
C ALA A 18 -0.29 0.13 -6.35
N VAL A 19 0.97 0.58 -6.25
CA VAL A 19 1.29 2.01 -6.08
C VAL A 19 0.81 2.84 -7.26
N ALA A 20 1.10 2.41 -8.50
CA ALA A 20 0.69 3.14 -9.70
C ALA A 20 -0.85 3.27 -9.78
N ARG A 21 -1.58 2.17 -9.51
CA ARG A 21 -3.04 2.16 -9.48
C ARG A 21 -3.62 3.03 -8.37
N ALA A 22 -3.09 2.93 -7.16
CA ALA A 22 -3.52 3.74 -6.02
C ALA A 22 -3.35 5.25 -6.27
N TRP A 23 -2.21 5.66 -6.85
CA TRP A 23 -1.97 7.07 -7.18
C TRP A 23 -2.82 7.56 -8.36
N THR A 24 -3.16 6.68 -9.31
CA THR A 24 -4.11 6.99 -10.38
C THR A 24 -5.51 7.26 -9.83
N LEU A 25 -5.97 6.43 -8.89
CA LEU A 25 -7.25 6.65 -8.19
C LEU A 25 -7.24 7.94 -7.35
N ALA A 26 -6.16 8.18 -6.60
CA ALA A 26 -6.00 9.43 -5.84
C ALA A 26 -6.02 10.66 -6.75
N TYR A 27 -5.35 10.60 -7.90
CA TYR A 27 -5.40 11.66 -8.91
C TYR A 27 -6.83 11.91 -9.42
N GLY A 28 -7.64 10.85 -9.60
CA GLY A 28 -9.05 10.98 -9.95
C GLY A 28 -9.83 11.80 -8.91
N VAL A 29 -9.64 11.50 -7.62
CA VAL A 29 -10.24 12.28 -6.53
C VAL A 29 -9.79 13.74 -6.55
N LEU A 30 -8.48 13.97 -6.68
CA LEU A 30 -7.87 15.31 -6.67
C LEU A 30 -8.35 16.19 -7.84
N SER A 31 -8.59 15.57 -8.99
CA SER A 31 -8.98 16.24 -10.22
C SER A 31 -10.49 16.19 -10.49
N GLU A 32 -11.28 15.64 -9.56
CA GLU A 32 -12.72 15.42 -9.70
C GLU A 32 -13.10 14.59 -10.95
N GLN A 33 -12.22 13.68 -11.35
CA GLN A 33 -12.41 12.77 -12.48
C GLN A 33 -12.72 11.35 -12.00
N HIS A 34 -13.57 10.65 -12.74
CA HIS A 34 -13.82 9.22 -12.54
C HIS A 34 -13.10 8.41 -13.60
N PHE A 35 -12.36 7.39 -13.16
CA PHE A 35 -11.71 6.44 -14.04
C PHE A 35 -12.41 5.09 -13.99
N ASP A 36 -12.66 4.53 -15.17
CA ASP A 36 -13.15 3.18 -15.36
C ASP A 36 -12.20 2.18 -14.73
N ASP A 37 -12.73 1.00 -14.41
CA ASP A 37 -11.94 -0.02 -13.75
C ASP A 37 -11.01 -0.76 -14.71
N ARG A 38 -11.35 -0.87 -16.00
CA ARG A 38 -10.49 -1.51 -16.98
C ARG A 38 -9.32 -0.61 -17.36
N LEU A 39 -8.11 -1.15 -17.25
CA LEU A 39 -6.89 -0.44 -17.63
C LEU A 39 -6.74 -0.32 -19.16
N PRO A 40 -6.03 0.71 -19.66
CA PRO A 40 -5.68 0.82 -21.07
C PRO A 40 -4.91 -0.41 -21.56
N THR A 41 -5.20 -0.87 -22.78
CA THR A 41 -4.63 -2.10 -23.34
C THR A 41 -3.11 -2.07 -23.38
N GLU A 42 -2.50 -0.92 -23.68
CA GLU A 42 -1.06 -0.76 -23.71
C GLU A 42 -0.46 -1.06 -22.33
N TYR A 43 -1.06 -0.50 -21.26
CA TYR A 43 -0.62 -0.70 -19.88
C TYR A 43 -0.83 -2.14 -19.41
N SER A 44 -2.00 -2.72 -19.69
CA SER A 44 -2.32 -4.10 -19.33
C SER A 44 -1.40 -5.10 -20.02
N SER A 45 -1.10 -4.89 -21.30
CA SER A 45 -0.22 -5.77 -22.07
C SER A 45 1.22 -5.78 -21.56
N GLU A 46 1.69 -4.65 -21.04
CA GLU A 46 3.05 -4.49 -20.52
C GLU A 46 3.18 -5.06 -19.10
N HIS A 47 2.15 -4.89 -18.26
CA HIS A 47 2.25 -5.17 -16.82
C HIS A 47 1.45 -6.38 -16.34
N GLY A 48 0.65 -7.00 -17.20
CA GLY A 48 -0.12 -8.21 -16.87
C GLY A 48 -1.22 -7.99 -15.84
N ILE A 49 -1.78 -6.78 -15.79
CA ILE A 49 -2.90 -6.41 -14.92
C ILE A 49 -4.02 -5.76 -15.73
N ASP A 50 -5.27 -6.07 -15.40
CA ASP A 50 -6.41 -5.66 -16.19
C ASP A 50 -7.30 -4.61 -15.50
N GLU A 51 -7.23 -4.55 -14.18
CA GLU A 51 -8.14 -3.76 -13.34
C GLU A 51 -7.39 -2.70 -12.52
N LEU A 52 -8.01 -1.53 -12.38
CA LEU A 52 -7.51 -0.39 -11.64
C LEU A 52 -7.69 -0.61 -10.13
N ARG A 53 -8.82 -1.16 -9.69
CA ARG A 53 -9.10 -1.44 -8.28
C ARG A 53 -8.64 -2.83 -7.90
N ASP A 54 -8.31 -2.99 -6.62
CA ASP A 54 -8.05 -4.32 -6.08
C ASP A 54 -9.36 -5.11 -5.98
N PRO A 55 -9.32 -6.44 -6.12
CA PRO A 55 -10.50 -7.28 -5.94
C PRO A 55 -11.01 -7.23 -4.49
N ASP A 56 -12.33 -7.26 -4.33
CA ASP A 56 -12.98 -7.20 -3.01
C ASP A 56 -12.66 -8.42 -2.10
N ASP A 57 -12.36 -9.58 -2.67
CA ASP A 57 -12.05 -10.82 -1.95
C ASP A 57 -10.58 -11.18 -2.10
N LEU A 58 -9.76 -10.72 -1.15
CA LEU A 58 -8.36 -11.14 -1.04
C LEU A 58 -8.31 -12.47 -0.28
N ARG A 59 -8.34 -13.58 -1.01
CA ARG A 59 -8.28 -14.93 -0.42
C ARG A 59 -6.89 -15.23 0.11
N LEU A 60 -6.70 -14.96 1.40
CA LEU A 60 -5.49 -15.35 2.12
C LEU A 60 -5.61 -16.81 2.59
N THR A 61 -4.53 -17.56 2.41
CA THR A 61 -4.45 -18.91 2.99
C THR A 61 -4.09 -18.83 4.47
N ASP A 62 -4.46 -19.83 5.24
CA ASP A 62 -4.06 -19.94 6.66
C ASP A 62 -2.54 -19.88 6.83
N GLN A 63 -1.79 -20.42 5.86
CA GLN A 63 -0.34 -20.35 5.84
C GLN A 63 0.17 -18.91 5.69
N ILE A 64 -0.37 -18.13 4.75
CA ILE A 64 0.02 -16.72 4.58
C ILE A 64 -0.28 -15.93 5.85
N LEU A 65 -1.42 -16.19 6.50
CA LEU A 65 -1.77 -15.54 7.77
C LEU A 65 -0.79 -15.89 8.89
N ALA A 66 -0.45 -17.18 9.02
CA ALA A 66 0.51 -17.65 10.01
C ALA A 66 1.90 -17.07 9.80
N ASP A 67 2.41 -17.11 8.56
CA ASP A 67 3.74 -16.61 8.20
C ASP A 67 3.83 -15.09 8.40
N SER A 68 2.79 -14.35 7.97
CA SER A 68 2.72 -12.89 8.15
C SER A 68 2.75 -12.52 9.64
N ARG A 69 1.99 -13.26 10.46
CA ARG A 69 1.97 -13.05 11.91
C ARG A 69 3.32 -13.34 12.55
N GLN A 70 3.92 -14.48 12.23
CA GLN A 70 5.23 -14.86 12.76
C GLN A 70 6.30 -13.82 12.40
N PHE A 71 6.32 -13.36 11.16
CA PHE A 71 7.26 -12.34 10.71
C PHE A 71 7.06 -11.00 11.45
N ALA A 72 5.80 -10.57 11.63
CA ALA A 72 5.49 -9.35 12.35
C ALA A 72 5.93 -9.42 13.82
N GLU A 73 5.64 -10.54 14.49
CA GLU A 73 6.04 -10.77 15.89
C GLU A 73 7.58 -10.79 16.03
N ALA A 74 8.29 -11.48 15.13
CA ALA A 74 9.76 -11.50 15.14
C ALA A 74 10.38 -10.12 14.86
N SER A 75 9.74 -9.31 14.00
CA SER A 75 10.16 -7.95 13.71
C SER A 75 10.02 -7.05 14.92
N VAL A 76 8.88 -7.13 15.63
CA VAL A 76 8.65 -6.39 16.89
C VAL A 76 9.68 -6.80 17.95
N GLN A 77 9.92 -8.10 18.14
CA GLN A 77 10.94 -8.60 19.07
C GLN A 77 12.34 -8.08 18.72
N SER A 78 12.65 -7.97 17.43
CA SER A 78 13.93 -7.41 16.97
C SER A 78 14.06 -5.93 17.29
N VAL A 79 13.00 -5.14 17.09
CA VAL A 79 12.96 -3.72 17.49
C VAL A 79 13.12 -3.58 19.00
N GLN A 80 12.39 -4.38 19.79
CA GLN A 80 12.52 -4.39 21.25
C GLN A 80 13.94 -4.71 21.68
N ARG A 81 14.57 -5.74 21.12
CA ARG A 81 15.93 -6.17 21.50
C ARG A 81 17.01 -5.17 21.07
N LEU A 82 16.88 -4.56 19.89
CA LEU A 82 17.95 -3.76 19.28
C LEU A 82 17.80 -2.26 19.54
N ILE A 83 16.57 -1.75 19.67
CA ILE A 83 16.29 -0.32 19.73
C ILE A 83 15.95 0.11 21.16
N PHE A 84 15.13 -0.64 21.89
CA PHE A 84 14.61 -0.18 23.18
C PHE A 84 15.69 0.11 24.24
N PRO A 85 16.74 -0.72 24.42
CA PRO A 85 17.78 -0.46 25.42
C PRO A 85 18.49 0.89 25.21
N THR A 86 18.72 1.27 23.96
CA THR A 86 19.39 2.53 23.60
C THR A 86 18.51 3.75 23.88
N HIS A 87 17.18 3.57 23.97
CA HIS A 87 16.21 4.66 24.13
C HIS A 87 15.51 4.64 25.50
N GLY A 88 15.95 3.79 26.44
CA GLY A 88 15.36 3.69 27.79
C GLY A 88 13.93 3.16 27.83
N LEU A 89 13.51 2.43 26.79
CA LEU A 89 12.18 1.82 26.69
C LEU A 89 12.18 0.43 27.34
N GLY A 90 11.09 0.06 28.02
CA GLY A 90 10.89 -1.27 28.59
C GLY A 90 10.18 -2.22 27.62
N THR A 91 10.46 -3.53 27.73
CA THR A 91 9.64 -4.58 27.10
C THR A 91 8.40 -4.83 27.96
N VAL A 92 7.21 -4.78 27.34
CA VAL A 92 5.93 -5.16 27.97
C VAL A 92 5.78 -6.67 27.99
#